data_AF-A0A1Z9PNW6-F1
#
_entry.id   AF-A0A1Z9PNW6-F1
#
_cell.length_a   1.000
_cell.length_b   1.000
_cell.length_c   1.000
_cell.angle_alpha   90.00
_cell.angle_beta   90.00
_cell.angle_gamma   90.00
#
_symmetry.space_group_name_H-M   'P 1'
#
loop_
_entity.id
_entity.type
_entity.pdbx_description
1 polymer ?
#
loop_
_entity_poly.entity_id
_entity_poly.type
_entity_poly.pdbx_seq_one_letter_code
_entity_poly.pdbx_strand_id
1 'polypeptide(L)' 'MAEIKVRVGQQNAVKVISSLAGAQGLSLAELSDVNASNLLNGMVLVYNGATQKWDATLSLTPGTEQNLDINGGNF' A
#
# COMPACT_ATOMS: atom_id res chain seq x y z
N MET A 1 -27.80 -46.55 -22.44
CA MET A 1 -27.49 -45.14 -22.74
C MET A 1 -26.86 -44.55 -21.49
N ALA A 2 -25.62 -44.06 -21.56
CA ALA A 2 -24.88 -43.61 -20.38
C ALA A 2 -25.21 -42.15 -20.04
N GLU A 3 -25.44 -41.88 -18.76
CA GLU A 3 -25.74 -40.54 -18.24
C GLU A 3 -24.44 -39.72 -18.19
N ILE A 4 -24.37 -38.60 -18.92
CA ILE A 4 -23.24 -37.65 -18.85
C ILE A 4 -23.65 -36.50 -17.92
N LYS A 5 -22.99 -36.40 -16.76
CA LYS A 5 -23.21 -35.28 -15.82
C LYS A 5 -22.14 -34.21 -16.03
N VAL A 6 -22.52 -33.11 -16.67
CA VAL A 6 -21.68 -31.91 -16.77
C VAL A 6 -22.15 -30.90 -15.72
N ARG A 7 -21.21 -30.35 -14.94
CA ARG A 7 -21.49 -29.18 -14.10
C ARG A 7 -21.36 -27.94 -14.98
N VAL A 8 -22.47 -27.26 -15.24
CA VAL A 8 -22.49 -25.95 -15.90
C VAL A 8 -22.28 -24.88 -14.83
N GLY A 9 -21.14 -24.17 -14.88
CA GLY A 9 -20.94 -22.97 -14.07
C GLY A 9 -21.97 -21.91 -14.44
N GLN A 10 -22.40 -21.10 -13.47
CA GLN A 10 -23.42 -20.07 -13.68
C GLN A 10 -22.99 -19.13 -14.83
N GLN A 11 -23.82 -19.06 -15.87
CA GLN A 11 -23.60 -18.18 -17.01
C GLN A 11 -23.66 -16.73 -16.49
N ASN A 12 -22.55 -15.99 -16.61
CA ASN A 12 -22.25 -14.68 -16.00
C ASN A 12 -21.79 -14.68 -14.52
N ALA A 13 -21.01 -15.68 -14.08
CA ALA A 13 -20.30 -15.55 -12.81
C ALA A 13 -19.26 -14.41 -12.88
N VAL A 14 -19.47 -13.33 -12.12
CA VAL A 14 -18.42 -12.33 -11.87
C VAL A 14 -17.29 -13.07 -11.15
N LYS A 15 -16.13 -13.20 -11.81
CA LYS A 15 -14.94 -13.77 -11.19
C LYS A 15 -14.49 -12.83 -10.08
N VAL A 16 -14.99 -13.05 -8.87
CA VAL A 16 -14.41 -12.46 -7.66
C VAL A 16 -13.12 -13.20 -7.43
N ILE A 17 -12.05 -12.72 -8.08
CA ILE A 17 -10.70 -13.07 -7.66
C ILE A 17 -10.63 -12.66 -6.20
N SER A 18 -10.50 -13.61 -5.30
CA SER A 18 -10.24 -13.35 -3.89
C SER A 18 -8.90 -12.61 -3.83
N SER A 19 -8.97 -11.28 -3.94
CA SER A 19 -7.85 -10.35 -4.20
C SER A 19 -6.79 -10.33 -3.09
N LEU A 20 -6.85 -11.27 -2.15
CA LEU A 20 -6.06 -11.27 -0.93
C LEU A 20 -5.39 -12.63 -0.65
N ALA A 21 -5.79 -13.71 -1.32
CA ALA A 21 -5.33 -15.07 -1.01
C ALA A 21 -3.90 -15.40 -1.51
N GLY A 22 -3.22 -14.46 -2.16
CA GLY A 22 -1.86 -14.64 -2.68
C GLY A 22 -0.83 -13.60 -2.22
N ALA A 23 -1.25 -12.56 -1.49
CA ALA A 23 -0.35 -11.52 -1.00
C ALA A 23 0.27 -11.96 0.34
N GLN A 24 1.23 -12.88 0.29
CA GLN A 24 1.99 -13.36 1.46
C GLN A 24 3.01 -12.33 1.99
N GLY A 25 2.74 -11.04 1.79
CA GLY A 25 3.67 -9.96 2.10
C GLY A 25 3.10 -8.62 1.70
N LEU A 26 1.94 -8.26 2.24
CA LEU A 26 1.41 -6.91 2.09
C LEU A 26 2.49 -5.92 2.54
N SER A 27 3.02 -5.16 1.58
CA SER A 27 4.10 -4.21 1.85
C SER A 27 3.57 -2.79 1.76
N LEU A 28 4.21 -1.87 2.47
CA LEU A 28 3.85 -0.45 2.42
C LEU A 28 3.94 0.12 0.99
N ALA A 29 4.78 -0.47 0.13
CA ALA A 29 4.94 -0.09 -1.26
C ALA A 29 3.78 -0.53 -2.18
N GLU A 30 2.89 -1.42 -1.72
CA GLU A 30 1.72 -1.86 -2.49
C GLU A 30 0.51 -0.93 -2.32
N LEU A 31 0.57 0.01 -1.37
CA LEU A 31 -0.45 1.04 -1.20
C LEU A 31 -0.34 2.07 -2.32
N SER A 32 -1.44 2.30 -3.05
CA SER A 32 -1.46 3.17 -4.23
C SER A 32 -1.11 4.63 -3.92
N ASP A 33 -1.41 5.07 -2.70
CA ASP A 33 -1.22 6.41 -2.16
C ASP A 33 0.10 6.57 -1.40
N VAL A 34 1.01 5.58 -1.48
CA VAL A 34 2.30 5.61 -0.80
C VAL A 34 3.45 5.45 -1.79
N ASN A 35 4.47 6.27 -1.62
CA ASN A 35 5.76 6.16 -2.28
C ASN A 35 6.78 5.65 -1.25
N ALA A 36 6.91 4.33 -1.15
CA ALA A 36 7.83 3.65 -0.23
C ALA A 36 8.87 2.85 -1.01
N SER A 37 9.85 3.53 -1.60
CA SER A 37 11.00 2.90 -2.26
C SER A 37 12.25 2.98 -1.39
N ASN A 38 13.10 1.95 -1.43
CA ASN A 38 14.39 1.91 -0.72
C ASN A 38 14.30 2.25 0.78
N LEU A 39 13.35 1.67 1.52
CA LEU A 39 13.13 2.01 2.92
C LEU A 39 14.37 1.74 3.79
N LEU A 40 14.67 2.68 4.67
CA LEU A 40 15.69 2.58 5.70
C LEU A 40 15.04 2.71 7.09
N ASN A 41 15.71 2.19 8.11
CA ASN A 41 15.27 2.36 9.49
C ASN A 41 15.23 3.86 9.86
N GLY A 42 14.17 4.26 10.56
CA GLY A 42 13.98 5.64 11.00
C GLY A 42 13.34 6.57 9.98
N MET A 43 12.97 6.10 8.79
CA MET A 43 12.16 6.87 7.86
C MET A 43 10.75 7.10 8.41
N VAL A 44 10.17 8.25 8.09
CA VAL A 44 8.78 8.60 8.40
C VAL A 44 8.01 8.91 7.12
N LEU A 45 6.69 8.73 7.17
CA LEU A 45 5.80 9.08 6.07
C LEU A 45 5.36 10.53 6.19
N VAL A 46 5.61 11.32 5.15
CA VAL A 46 5.17 12.72 5.06
C VAL A 46 4.25 12.87 3.87
N TYR A 47 3.08 13.49 4.08
CA TYR A 47 2.15 13.73 2.98
C TYR A 47 2.67 14.82 2.04
N ASN A 48 2.72 14.51 0.76
CA ASN A 48 3.12 15.40 -0.31
C ASN A 48 1.88 15.84 -1.12
N GLY A 49 1.46 17.09 -0.92
CA GLY A 49 0.30 17.65 -1.61
C GLY A 49 0.46 17.80 -3.13
N ALA A 50 1.69 17.87 -3.64
CA ALA A 50 1.92 17.96 -5.09
C ALA A 50 1.65 16.62 -5.79
N THR A 51 2.09 15.52 -5.19
CA THR A 51 1.87 14.16 -5.71
C THR A 51 0.59 13.51 -5.19
N GLN A 52 -0.05 14.10 -4.17
CA GLN A 52 -1.19 13.56 -3.43
C GLN A 52 -0.90 12.17 -2.83
N LYS A 53 0.32 11.99 -2.33
CA LYS A 53 0.80 10.70 -1.78
C LYS A 53 1.61 10.89 -0.51
N TRP A 54 1.80 9.81 0.24
CA TRP A 54 2.74 9.72 1.35
C TRP A 54 4.13 9.34 0.87
N ASP A 55 5.12 10.18 1.10
CA ASP A 55 6.52 9.91 0.78
C ASP A 55 7.27 9.40 2.02
N ALA A 56 7.95 8.26 1.90
CA ALA A 56 8.87 7.79 2.92
C ALA A 56 10.17 8.60 2.85
N THR A 57 10.50 9.34 3.91
CA THR A 57 11.66 10.26 3.94
C THR A 57 12.40 10.19 5.28
N LEU A 58 13.72 10.40 5.20
CA LEU A 58 14.59 10.66 6.36
C LEU A 58 14.83 12.16 6.58
N SER A 59 14.52 12.98 5.56
CA SER A 59 14.63 14.43 5.64
C SER A 59 13.26 15.00 5.95
N LEU A 60 13.14 15.59 7.14
CA LEU A 60 11.90 16.22 7.60
C LEU A 60 11.91 17.73 7.42
N THR A 61 13.01 18.34 6.98
CA THR A 61 13.16 19.79 6.91
C THR A 61 12.76 20.33 5.53
N PRO A 62 11.61 21.00 5.37
CA PRO A 62 11.32 21.75 4.15
C PRO A 62 11.88 23.16 4.36
N GLY A 63 13.19 23.35 4.14
CA GLY A 63 13.87 24.65 4.29
C GLY A 63 14.77 24.77 5.52
N THR A 64 15.22 25.99 5.82
CA THR A 64 16.25 26.29 6.85
C THR A 64 15.72 26.50 8.26
N GLU A 65 14.40 26.43 8.48
CA GLU A 65 13.80 26.60 9.81
C GLU A 65 13.21 25.26 10.29
N GLN A 66 13.96 24.64 11.21
CA GLN A 66 13.67 23.33 11.78
C GLN A 66 12.72 23.49 12.99
N ASN A 67 11.47 23.87 12.76
CA ASN A 67 10.44 23.80 13.81
C ASN A 67 9.47 22.65 13.54
N LEU A 68 9.99 21.43 13.62
CA LEU A 68 9.20 20.20 13.53
C LEU A 68 8.87 19.73 14.94
N ASP A 69 7.77 20.24 15.50
CA ASP A 69 7.19 19.67 16.72
C ASP A 69 6.52 18.33 16.38
N ILE A 70 7.32 17.26 16.30
CA ILE A 70 6.79 15.90 16.28
C ILE A 70 6.44 15.56 17.73
N ASN A 71 5.18 15.80 18.10
CA ASN A 71 4.62 15.38 19.37
C ASN A 71 4.48 13.84 19.38
N GLY A 72 5.60 13.14 19.59
CA GLY A 72 5.69 11.68 19.51
C GLY A 72 6.80 11.04 20.36
N GLY A 73 7.50 11.82 21.20
CA GLY A 73 8.56 11.30 22.07
C GLY A 73 9.94 11.34 21.44
N ASN A 74 10.95 11.46 22.31
CA ASN A 74 12.36 11.70 22.00
C ASN A 74 12.92 10.71 20.97
N PHE A 75 13.53 11.23 19.90
CA PHE A 75 14.30 10.47 18.91
C PHE A 75 15.72 10.21 19.42
#